data_AF-A0A920HBS7-F1
#
_entry.id   AF-A0A920HBS7-F1
#
_cell.length_a   1.000
_cell.length_b   1.000
_cell.length_c   1.000
_cell.angle_alpha   90.00
_cell.angle_beta   90.00
_cell.angle_gamma   90.00
#
_symmetry.space_group_name_H-M   'P 1'
#
loop_
_entity.id
_entity.type
_entity.pdbx_description
1 polymer ?
#
loop_
_entity_poly.entity_id
_entity_poly.type
_entity_poly.pdbx_seq_one_letter_code
_entity_poly.pdbx_strand_id
1 'polypeptide(L)' 'MLRDAKENLDGATIFSTFVNNPSDFGVVELDKDGHIISIDEKPSNPRSNLAITGLYFYNNSVVDIVESIKPSARR' A
#
# COMPACT_ATOMS: atom_id res chain seq x y z
N MET A 1 -12.01 -9.20 -8.70
CA MET A 1 -11.06 -8.42 -7.88
C MET A 1 -11.56 -7.00 -7.60
N LEU A 2 -11.68 -6.09 -8.59
CA LEU A 2 -12.10 -4.70 -8.31
C LEU A 2 -13.53 -4.57 -7.77
N ARG A 3 -14.49 -5.33 -8.33
CA ARG A 3 -15.88 -5.34 -7.86
C ARG A 3 -15.99 -5.83 -6.42
N ASP A 4 -15.27 -6.91 -6.11
CA ASP A 4 -15.19 -7.51 -4.79
C ASP A 4 -14.55 -6.54 -3.77
N ALA A 5 -13.44 -5.90 -4.13
CA ALA A 5 -12.80 -4.86 -3.31
C ALA A 5 -13.71 -3.66 -3.03
N LYS A 6 -14.69 -3.37 -3.90
CA LYS A 6 -15.70 -2.34 -3.68
C LYS A 6 -16.84 -2.83 -2.79
N GLU A 7 -17.36 -4.03 -3.05
CA GLU A 7 -18.55 -4.57 -2.37
C GLU A 7 -18.23 -5.04 -0.94
N ASN A 8 -17.00 -5.51 -0.68
CA ASN A 8 -16.54 -6.04 0.60
C ASN A 8 -15.46 -5.17 1.26
N LEU A 9 -15.53 -3.85 1.05
CA LEU A 9 -14.54 -2.92 1.58
C LEU A 9 -14.67 -2.74 3.09
N ASP A 10 -13.73 -3.29 3.83
CA ASP A 10 -13.51 -2.98 5.24
C ASP A 10 -12.09 -2.42 5.43
N GLY A 11 -11.99 -1.20 5.96
CA GLY A 11 -10.74 -0.44 6.01
C GLY A 11 -10.26 0.01 4.62
N ALA A 12 -9.19 -0.63 4.13
CA ALA A 12 -8.53 -0.26 2.89
C ALA A 12 -8.09 -1.48 2.06
N THR A 13 -8.20 -1.37 0.74
CA THR A 13 -7.68 -2.37 -0.20
C THR A 13 -6.70 -1.72 -1.17
N ILE A 14 -5.51 -2.29 -1.25
CA ILE A 14 -4.45 -1.90 -2.19
C ILE A 14 -4.14 -3.06 -3.14
N PHE A 15 -3.54 -2.74 -4.28
CA PHE A 15 -3.15 -3.73 -5.28
C PHE A 15 -1.65 -3.62 -5.52
N SER A 16 -0.96 -4.75 -5.52
CA SER A 16 0.45 -4.81 -5.82
C SER A 16 0.74 -5.59 -7.09
N THR A 17 1.90 -5.31 -7.69
CA THR A 17 2.43 -6.08 -8.82
C THR A 17 3.93 -6.28 -8.67
N PHE A 18 4.44 -7.34 -9.29
CA PHE A 18 5.86 -7.59 -9.31
C PHE A 18 6.56 -6.58 -10.22
N VAL A 19 7.63 -5.96 -9.71
CA VAL A 19 8.48 -5.04 -10.47
C VAL A 19 9.95 -5.40 -10.30
N ASN A 20 10.76 -5.07 -11.31
CA ASN A 20 12.21 -5.31 -11.25
C ASN A 20 12.94 -4.27 -10.39
N ASN A 21 12.41 -3.05 -10.28
CA ASN A 21 13.01 -1.92 -9.56
C ASN A 21 12.07 -1.43 -8.44
N PRO A 22 11.89 -2.21 -7.36
CA PRO A 22 10.94 -1.85 -6.29
C PRO A 22 11.30 -0.56 -5.52
N SER A 23 12.58 -0.18 -5.48
CA SER A 23 13.04 1.05 -4.81
C SER A 23 12.47 2.35 -5.40
N ASP A 24 11.85 2.34 -6.58
CA ASP A 24 11.20 3.51 -7.16
C ASP A 24 9.76 3.75 -6.62
N PHE A 25 9.21 2.79 -5.87
CA PHE A 25 7.80 2.72 -5.50
C PHE A 25 7.57 2.47 -4.00
N GLY A 26 6.31 2.57 -3.58
CA GLY A 26 5.85 1.97 -2.32
C GLY A 26 5.87 0.44 -2.42
N VAL A 27 6.56 -0.23 -1.52
CA VAL A 27 6.76 -1.68 -1.53
C VAL A 27 6.02 -2.31 -0.36
N VAL A 28 5.33 -3.43 -0.61
CA VAL A 28 4.62 -4.18 0.43
C VAL A 28 5.36 -5.48 0.75
N GLU A 29 5.55 -5.77 2.03
CA GLU A 29 6.04 -7.06 2.53
C GLU A 29 4.85 -7.89 3.01
N LEU A 30 4.83 -9.17 2.61
CA LEU A 30 3.82 -10.12 3.03
C LEU A 30 4.44 -11.23 3.88
N ASP A 31 3.69 -11.75 4.84
CA ASP A 31 4.04 -12.97 5.56
C ASP A 31 3.79 -14.21 4.68
N LYS A 32 4.01 -15.40 5.27
CA LYS A 32 3.85 -16.68 4.58
C LYS A 32 2.40 -17.01 4.24
N ASP A 33 1.45 -16.41 4.95
CA ASP A 33 0.01 -16.61 4.79
C ASP A 33 -0.62 -15.51 3.90
N GLY A 34 0.18 -14.54 3.46
CA GLY A 34 -0.24 -13.45 2.57
C GLY A 34 -0.74 -12.21 3.29
N HIS A 35 -0.54 -12.08 4.60
CA HIS A 35 -0.89 -10.86 5.33
C HIS A 35 0.20 -9.80 5.22
N ILE A 36 -0.19 -8.53 5.24
CA ILE A 36 0.74 -7.40 5.16
C ILE A 36 1.53 -7.29 6.47
N ILE A 37 2.86 -7.34 6.37
CA ILE A 37 3.79 -7.07 7.47
C ILE A 37 4.17 -5.58 7.49
N SER A 38 4.57 -5.05 6.33
CA SER A 38 5.09 -3.69 6.23
C SER A 38 4.82 -3.06 4.86
N ILE A 39 4.77 -1.72 4.84
CA ILE A 39 4.72 -0.90 3.63
C ILE A 39 5.78 0.19 3.77
N ASP A 40 6.70 0.27 2.80
CA ASP A 40 7.79 1.24 2.79
C ASP A 40 7.79 2.06 1.49
N GLU A 41 7.86 3.39 1.58
CA GLU A 41 7.84 4.31 0.43
C GLU A 41 9.24 4.57 -0.14
N LYS A 42 9.54 3.98 -1.31
CA LYS A 42 10.86 4.00 -1.99
C LYS A 42 12.01 3.58 -1.07
N PRO A 43 12.01 2.33 -0.58
CA PRO A 43 13.06 1.86 0.31
C PRO A 43 14.39 1.73 -0.43
N SER A 44 15.49 2.17 0.21
CA SER A 44 16.85 1.94 -0.31
C SER A 44 17.24 0.46 -0.35
N ASN A 45 16.67 -0.35 0.54
CA ASN A 45 16.83 -1.80 0.56
C ASN A 45 15.44 -2.48 0.64
N PRO A 46 14.81 -2.75 -0.51
CA PRO A 46 13.44 -3.26 -0.58
C PRO A 46 13.34 -4.68 -0.03
N ARG A 47 12.33 -4.94 0.82
CA ARG A 47 12.08 -6.27 1.41
C ARG A 47 11.32 -7.21 0.47
N SER A 48 10.73 -6.68 -0.61
CA SER A 48 10.05 -7.45 -1.64
C SER A 48 10.13 -6.74 -3.00
N ASN A 49 9.75 -7.46 -4.06
CA ASN A 49 9.56 -6.90 -5.40
C ASN A 49 8.10 -6.51 -5.68
N LEU A 50 7.24 -6.45 -4.66
CA LEU A 50 5.82 -6.13 -4.82
C LEU A 50 5.59 -4.63 -4.63
N ALA A 51 5.46 -3.91 -5.74
CA ALA A 51 5.15 -2.49 -5.73
C ALA A 51 3.63 -2.27 -5.64
N ILE A 52 3.23 -1.34 -4.79
CA ILE A 52 1.85 -0.85 -4.67
C ILE A 52 1.53 -0.01 -5.90
N THR A 53 0.45 -0.37 -6.57
CA THR A 53 -0.07 0.35 -7.74
C THR A 53 -0.84 1.60 -7.32
N GLY A 54 -1.09 2.50 -8.28
CA GLY A 54 -1.84 3.74 -8.05
C GLY A 54 -3.37 3.58 -7.89
N LEU A 55 -3.84 2.41 -7.43
CA LEU A 55 -5.25 2.13 -7.22
C LEU A 55 -5.49 1.74 -5.76
N TYR A 56 -6.39 2.48 -5.10
CA TYR A 56 -6.65 2.37 -3.68
C TYR A 56 -8.16 2.45 -3.44
N PHE A 57 -8.66 1.58 -2.58
CA PHE A 57 -10.02 1.64 -2.04
C PHE A 57 -9.91 1.93 -0.56
N TYR A 58 -10.71 2.89 -0.08
CA TYR A 58 -10.77 3.25 1.33
C TYR A 58 -12.22 3.40 1.77
N ASN A 59 -12.52 2.98 2.99
CA ASN A 59 -13.74 3.38 3.65
C ASN A 59 -13.63 4.84 4.16
N ASN A 60 -14.71 5.37 4.73
CA ASN A 60 -14.80 6.80 5.05
C ASN A 60 -13.79 7.27 6.12
N SER A 61 -13.28 6.36 6.95
CA SER A 61 -12.25 6.67 7.97
C SER A 61 -10.97 7.27 7.39
N VAL A 62 -10.75 7.16 6.07
CA VAL A 62 -9.60 7.79 5.40
C VAL A 62 -9.56 9.31 5.56
N VAL A 63 -10.72 9.97 5.69
CA VAL A 63 -10.78 11.43 5.87
C VAL A 63 -10.09 11.82 7.18
N ASP A 64 -10.49 11.20 8.28
CA ASP A 64 -9.91 11.45 9.61
C ASP A 64 -8.42 11.08 9.65
N ILE A 65 -8.03 9.98 9.00
CA ILE A 65 -6.63 9.58 8.89
C ILE A 65 -5.82 10.66 8.17
N VAL A 66 -6.29 11.14 7.01
CA VAL A 66 -5.58 12.14 6.20
C VAL A 66 -5.36 13.44 6.96
N GLU A 67 -6.31 13.86 7.78
CA GLU A 67 -6.17 15.06 8.63
C GLU A 67 -5.06 14.92 9.68
N SER A 68 -4.77 13.70 10.14
CA SER A 68 -3.73 13.43 11.14
C SER A 68 -2.31 13.29 10.56
N ILE A 69 -2.18 13.14 9.24
CA ILE A 69 -0.89 12.88 8.58
C ILE A 69 -0.01 14.13 8.58
N LYS A 70 1.28 13.95 8.95
CA LYS A 70 2.30 15.00 8.86
C LYS A 70 3.09 14.92 7.54
N PRO A 71 3.60 16.05 7.02
CA PRO A 71 4.52 16.04 5.88
C PRO A 71 5.69 15.07 6.09
N SER A 72 6.09 14.38 5.02
CA SER A 72 7.28 13.53 5.02
C SER A 72 8.55 14.36 4.78
N ALA A 73 9.72 13.75 4.98
CA ALA A 73 11.03 14.39 4.77
C ALA A 73 11.33 14.85 3.32
N ARG A 74 10.46 14.51 2.36
CA ARG A 74 10.58 14.98 0.97
C ARG A 74 9.91 16.34 0.72
N ARG A 75 9.16 16.86 1.70
CA ARG A 75 8.56 18.20 1.64
C ARG A 75 9.43 19.24 2.33
#